data_AF-A0A2R9SN55-F1
#
_entry.id   AF-A0A2R9SN55-F1
#
_cell.length_a   1.000
_cell.length_b   1.000
_cell.length_c   1.000
_cell.angle_alpha   90.00
_cell.angle_beta   90.00
_cell.angle_gamma   90.00
#
_symmetry.space_group_name_H-M   'P 1'
#
loop_
_entity.id
_entity.type
_entity.pdbx_description
1 polymer ?
#
loop_
_entity_poly.entity_id
_entity_poly.type
_entity_poly.pdbx_seq_one_letter_code
_entity_poly.pdbx_strand_id
1 'polypeptide(L)'
;MVSAVPDCSNSSLSCCFIKRNWFRLLESSKGESFPGKDAVYRFLNHAGFAWRRFLTSLSVATVRKVSTLTSVDRDTVFIVDDSMFERNRSKAVELLARFKDHATGAYYKGFRMLTMGWSDGHTFLPLDFALLSSSKSAINGMSENIDKRSHGYKRRQESLRSAPQVIASMLDRALAAGATASYVLMDSWFTHAPLIGEVIARGLDVIGMVKNDNKRFLVQGRKLSLKELYAAAFPVVSNKRGILRCIRTELAPDIPVRVVFVRHRTKKNEWLAILTTDLSLSVEDVIRIYAIRWDIEVFFKCTKSLLRLQKEFQGRSYDLLISHTTLVFSRYILLAWQHRQSTDARSFGGLFYLLCDEVGTLDWAVALQQLLDHINEIATKAGKKLSALIQRQLQQWIAVLPSYIKACLPISCCES
;
A
#
# COMPACT_ATOMS: atom_id res chain seq x y z
N MET A 1 27.81 -12.72 -20.83
CA MET A 1 26.55 -13.07 -20.15
C MET A 1 26.19 -12.13 -18.98
N VAL A 2 27.15 -11.43 -18.35
CA VAL A 2 26.88 -10.49 -17.25
C VAL A 2 26.41 -9.10 -17.73
N SER A 3 26.76 -8.67 -18.96
CA SER A 3 26.37 -7.36 -19.51
C SER A 3 24.94 -7.25 -20.04
N ALA A 4 24.26 -8.36 -20.36
CA ALA A 4 22.91 -8.34 -20.95
C ALA A 4 21.76 -8.32 -19.92
N VAL A 5 22.05 -8.61 -18.66
CA VAL A 5 21.06 -8.66 -17.57
C VAL A 5 20.54 -7.25 -17.20
N PRO A 6 21.40 -6.22 -17.05
CA PRO A 6 20.97 -4.84 -16.81
C PRO A 6 20.07 -4.32 -17.93
N ASP A 7 20.43 -4.57 -19.19
CA ASP A 7 19.71 -4.07 -20.36
C ASP A 7 18.32 -4.70 -20.50
N CYS A 8 18.18 -6.01 -20.26
CA CYS A 8 16.87 -6.66 -20.26
C CYS A 8 15.96 -6.17 -19.14
N SER A 9 16.51 -5.92 -17.93
CA SER A 9 15.74 -5.40 -16.80
C SER A 9 15.30 -3.94 -17.03
N ASN A 10 16.21 -3.07 -17.46
CA ASN A 10 15.94 -1.66 -17.75
C ASN A 10 14.92 -1.53 -18.90
N SER A 11 15.03 -2.36 -19.93
CA SER A 11 14.11 -2.35 -21.07
C SER A 11 12.71 -2.84 -20.70
N SER A 12 12.61 -3.89 -19.87
CA SER A 12 11.32 -4.39 -19.40
C SER A 12 10.62 -3.40 -18.45
N LEU A 13 11.39 -2.61 -17.70
CA LEU A 13 10.89 -1.52 -16.86
C LEU A 13 10.53 -0.28 -17.70
N SER A 14 11.30 0.05 -18.75
CA SER A 14 11.10 1.25 -19.59
C SER A 14 9.91 1.16 -20.54
N CYS A 15 9.48 -0.04 -20.95
CA CYS A 15 8.23 -0.23 -21.71
C CYS A 15 7.01 0.45 -21.07
N CYS A 16 7.00 0.61 -19.75
CA CYS A 16 5.92 1.29 -19.03
C CYS A 16 5.82 2.79 -19.30
N PHE A 17 6.95 3.47 -19.50
CA PHE A 17 6.95 4.89 -19.83
C PHE A 17 6.62 5.15 -21.31
N ILE A 18 6.73 4.11 -22.15
CA ILE A 18 6.59 4.24 -23.61
C ILE A 18 5.17 3.90 -24.11
N LYS A 19 4.24 3.43 -23.25
CA LYS A 19 2.85 3.05 -23.64
C LYS A 19 2.77 2.08 -24.85
N ARG A 20 3.82 1.30 -25.13
CA ARG A 20 3.86 0.31 -26.22
C ARG A 20 4.08 -1.09 -25.66
N ASN A 21 3.44 -2.10 -26.26
CA ASN A 21 3.75 -3.49 -25.94
C ASN A 21 5.13 -3.86 -26.53
N TRP A 22 5.78 -4.89 -25.99
CA TRP A 22 7.13 -5.29 -26.41
C TRP A 22 7.27 -5.50 -27.93
N PHE A 23 6.21 -6.05 -28.55
CA PHE A 23 6.12 -6.23 -30.00
C PHE A 23 6.24 -4.90 -30.76
N ARG A 24 5.42 -3.90 -30.43
CA ARG A 24 5.49 -2.55 -31.03
C ARG A 24 6.73 -1.76 -30.65
N LEU A 25 7.43 -2.16 -29.59
CA LEU A 25 8.70 -1.55 -29.18
C LEU A 25 9.85 -2.08 -30.04
N LEU A 26 9.88 -3.39 -30.29
CA LEU A 26 10.83 -4.03 -31.20
C LEU A 26 10.61 -3.61 -32.66
N GLU A 27 9.37 -3.33 -33.08
CA GLU A 27 9.05 -2.79 -34.41
C GLU A 27 9.32 -1.28 -34.55
N SER A 28 9.76 -0.59 -33.49
CA SER A 28 10.05 0.84 -33.55
C SER A 28 11.47 1.11 -34.05
N SER A 29 11.76 2.37 -34.41
CA SER A 29 13.11 2.83 -34.79
C SER A 29 14.17 2.65 -33.69
N LYS A 30 13.77 2.29 -32.46
CA LYS A 30 14.67 1.94 -31.36
C LYS A 30 14.87 0.43 -31.18
N GLY A 31 14.31 -0.41 -32.05
CA GLY A 31 14.30 -1.86 -31.92
C GLY A 31 15.69 -2.48 -31.75
N GLU A 32 16.70 -1.97 -32.45
CA GLU A 32 18.09 -2.44 -32.36
C GLU A 32 18.77 -2.16 -31.02
N SER A 33 18.29 -1.17 -30.27
CA SER A 33 18.79 -0.84 -28.92
C SER A 33 18.19 -1.73 -27.82
N PHE A 34 17.21 -2.58 -28.17
CA PHE A 34 16.52 -3.45 -27.23
C PHE A 34 16.88 -4.93 -27.44
N PRO A 35 16.96 -5.73 -26.36
CA PRO A 35 17.24 -7.16 -26.50
C PRO A 35 16.13 -7.86 -27.29
N GLY A 36 16.51 -8.82 -28.13
CA GLY A 36 15.55 -9.60 -28.91
C GLY A 36 14.51 -10.30 -28.00
N LYS A 37 13.33 -10.57 -28.56
CA LYS A 37 12.22 -11.23 -27.86
C LYS A 37 12.67 -12.49 -27.11
N ASP A 38 13.48 -13.34 -27.74
CA ASP A 38 13.94 -14.59 -27.15
C ASP A 38 14.88 -14.38 -25.96
N ALA A 39 15.65 -13.28 -25.92
CA ALA A 39 16.45 -12.94 -24.76
C ALA A 39 15.55 -12.57 -23.57
N VAL A 40 14.50 -11.77 -23.80
CA VAL A 40 13.53 -11.41 -22.76
C VAL A 40 12.78 -12.62 -22.24
N TYR A 41 12.28 -13.50 -23.12
CA TYR A 41 11.59 -14.71 -22.68
C TYR A 41 12.53 -15.66 -21.93
N ARG A 42 13.79 -15.83 -22.36
CA ARG A 42 14.78 -16.61 -21.60
C ARG A 42 15.03 -16.01 -20.22
N PHE A 43 15.18 -14.69 -20.13
CA PHE A 43 15.35 -13.98 -18.87
C PHE A 43 14.16 -14.19 -17.93
N LEU A 44 12.93 -14.00 -18.43
CA LEU A 44 11.71 -14.14 -17.63
C LEU A 44 11.43 -15.57 -17.18
N ASN A 45 11.83 -16.58 -17.96
CA ASN A 45 11.62 -18.00 -17.64
C ASN A 45 12.75 -18.60 -16.78
N HIS A 46 13.80 -17.85 -16.46
CA HIS A 46 14.96 -18.42 -15.78
C HIS A 46 14.71 -18.67 -14.28
N ALA A 47 14.67 -19.94 -13.88
CA ALA A 47 14.38 -20.39 -12.51
C ALA A 47 15.43 -19.99 -11.45
N GLY A 48 16.63 -19.59 -11.88
CA GLY A 48 17.75 -19.24 -11.00
C GLY A 48 17.71 -17.82 -10.44
N PHE A 49 16.86 -16.92 -10.95
CA PHE A 49 16.88 -15.53 -10.48
C PHE A 49 16.13 -15.34 -9.17
N ALA A 50 16.73 -14.55 -8.27
CA ALA A 50 16.20 -14.27 -6.94
C ALA A 50 15.13 -13.15 -6.97
N TRP A 51 14.08 -13.32 -7.77
CA TRP A 51 12.99 -12.33 -7.95
C TRP A 51 12.36 -11.87 -6.63
N ARG A 52 12.21 -12.78 -5.66
CA ARG A 52 11.73 -12.45 -4.31
C ARG A 52 12.62 -11.42 -3.64
N ARG A 53 13.93 -11.72 -3.59
CA ARG A 53 14.90 -10.88 -2.91
C ARG A 53 14.94 -9.50 -3.57
N PHE A 54 14.91 -9.46 -4.90
CA PHE A 54 14.80 -8.22 -5.65
C PHE A 54 13.57 -7.40 -5.24
N LEU A 55 12.37 -7.99 -5.26
CA LEU A 55 11.15 -7.30 -4.85
C LEU A 55 11.24 -6.78 -3.42
N THR A 56 11.56 -7.65 -2.46
CA THR A 56 11.60 -7.27 -1.04
C THR A 56 12.64 -6.18 -0.80
N SER A 57 13.83 -6.26 -1.41
CA SER A 57 14.85 -5.22 -1.29
C SER A 57 14.41 -3.89 -1.91
N LEU A 58 13.78 -3.91 -3.09
CA LEU A 58 13.24 -2.70 -3.72
C LEU A 58 12.17 -2.07 -2.83
N SER A 59 11.24 -2.87 -2.32
CA SER A 59 10.15 -2.38 -1.48
C SER A 59 10.66 -1.83 -0.17
N VAL A 60 11.57 -2.51 0.54
CA VAL A 60 12.15 -2.01 1.79
C VAL A 60 12.97 -0.74 1.57
N ALA A 61 13.73 -0.66 0.48
CA ALA A 61 14.45 0.57 0.13
C ALA A 61 13.48 1.74 -0.09
N THR A 62 12.33 1.50 -0.73
CA THR A 62 11.29 2.52 -0.89
C THR A 62 10.58 2.83 0.42
N VAL A 63 10.27 1.83 1.26
CA VAL A 63 9.69 2.04 2.60
C VAL A 63 10.56 2.99 3.39
N ARG A 64 11.89 2.79 3.43
CA ARG A 64 12.81 3.69 4.14
C ARG A 64 12.72 5.14 3.65
N LYS A 65 12.57 5.34 2.34
CA LYS A 65 12.39 6.69 1.76
C LYS A 65 11.01 7.28 2.07
N VAL A 66 9.97 6.46 2.14
CA VAL A 66 8.62 6.92 2.52
C VAL A 66 8.57 7.23 4.01
N SER A 67 9.22 6.43 4.86
CA SER A 67 9.25 6.61 6.31
C SER A 67 9.84 7.96 6.73
N THR A 68 10.82 8.51 6.00
CA THR A 68 11.32 9.88 6.27
C THR A 68 10.27 10.96 6.01
N LEU A 69 9.25 10.64 5.23
CA LEU A 69 8.08 11.48 4.95
C LEU A 69 6.86 11.03 5.75
N THR A 70 6.99 10.15 6.74
CA THR A 70 5.88 9.69 7.57
C THR A 70 6.03 10.32 8.96
N SER A 71 4.93 10.84 9.53
CA SER A 71 4.97 11.39 10.89
C SER A 71 5.23 10.27 11.90
N VAL A 72 5.89 10.59 13.01
CA VAL A 72 6.18 9.64 14.09
C VAL A 72 4.89 9.08 14.69
N ASP A 73 3.82 9.87 14.72
CA ASP A 73 2.52 9.48 15.30
C ASP A 73 1.68 8.57 14.38
N ARG A 74 2.20 8.22 13.19
CA ARG A 74 1.42 7.47 12.20
C ARG A 74 1.67 5.98 12.32
N ASP A 75 0.59 5.23 12.52
CA ASP A 75 0.64 3.78 12.52
C ASP A 75 1.10 3.25 11.17
N THR A 76 2.05 2.33 11.20
CA THR A 76 2.49 1.57 10.02
C THR A 76 2.00 0.14 10.15
N VAL A 77 1.62 -0.46 9.03
CA VAL A 77 0.95 -1.76 9.04
C VAL A 77 1.50 -2.67 7.96
N PHE A 78 1.57 -3.97 8.26
CA PHE A 78 1.59 -5.00 7.23
C PHE A 78 0.16 -5.37 6.88
N ILE A 79 -0.15 -5.53 5.60
CA ILE A 79 -1.47 -5.94 5.13
C ILE A 79 -1.30 -7.26 4.38
N VAL A 80 -2.09 -8.26 4.76
CA VAL A 80 -2.16 -9.55 4.09
C VAL A 80 -3.54 -9.72 3.46
N ASP A 81 -3.55 -9.95 2.17
CA ASP A 81 -4.77 -10.24 1.43
C ASP A 81 -4.45 -11.10 0.21
N ASP A 82 -5.45 -11.75 -0.35
CA ASP A 82 -5.30 -12.51 -1.58
C ASP A 82 -6.15 -11.97 -2.72
N SER A 83 -5.70 -12.26 -3.94
CA SER A 83 -6.40 -11.85 -5.14
C SER A 83 -6.42 -12.97 -6.16
N MET A 84 -7.52 -13.09 -6.89
CA MET A 84 -7.61 -14.06 -7.98
C MET A 84 -6.58 -13.73 -9.06
N PHE A 85 -5.79 -14.73 -9.47
CA PHE A 85 -4.87 -14.66 -10.59
C PHE A 85 -5.39 -15.53 -11.73
N GLU A 86 -6.13 -14.95 -12.66
CA GLU A 86 -6.90 -15.72 -13.66
C GLU A 86 -6.08 -16.15 -14.88
N ARG A 87 -6.31 -17.39 -15.30
CA ARG A 87 -5.80 -18.04 -16.52
C ARG A 87 -6.89 -18.89 -17.18
N ASN A 88 -8.12 -18.39 -17.22
CA ASN A 88 -9.31 -19.12 -17.67
C ASN A 88 -9.19 -19.75 -19.07
N ARG A 89 -8.50 -19.07 -20.00
CA ARG A 89 -8.27 -19.56 -21.37
C ARG A 89 -7.12 -20.56 -21.49
N SER A 90 -6.31 -20.73 -20.45
CA SER A 90 -5.15 -21.62 -20.48
C SER A 90 -5.53 -23.05 -20.13
N LYS A 91 -4.87 -23.99 -20.81
CA LYS A 91 -4.96 -25.43 -20.51
C LYS A 91 -3.63 -26.03 -20.03
N ALA A 92 -2.50 -25.39 -20.33
CA ALA A 92 -1.15 -25.95 -20.14
C ALA A 92 -0.23 -25.07 -19.28
N VAL A 93 -0.79 -24.16 -18.49
CA VAL A 93 0.00 -23.39 -17.51
C VAL A 93 0.44 -24.34 -16.39
N GLU A 94 1.71 -24.30 -16.02
CA GLU A 94 2.27 -25.09 -14.93
C GLU A 94 1.57 -24.77 -13.60
N LEU A 95 1.31 -25.78 -12.76
CA LEU A 95 0.60 -25.64 -11.47
C LEU A 95 -0.80 -25.02 -11.59
N LEU A 96 -1.42 -25.03 -12.77
CA LEU A 96 -2.77 -24.49 -12.95
C LEU A 96 -3.78 -25.29 -12.11
N ALA A 97 -4.63 -24.59 -11.35
CA ALA A 97 -5.70 -25.22 -10.57
C ALA A 97 -7.04 -24.48 -10.77
N ARG A 98 -8.13 -25.13 -10.35
CA ARG A 98 -9.48 -24.56 -10.38
C ARG A 98 -9.86 -24.04 -8.99
N PHE A 99 -10.35 -22.81 -8.93
CA PHE A 99 -10.79 -22.12 -7.71
C PHE A 99 -12.21 -21.61 -7.86
N LYS A 100 -12.95 -21.52 -6.75
CA LYS A 100 -14.27 -20.91 -6.70
C LYS A 100 -14.12 -19.43 -6.31
N ASP A 101 -14.69 -18.55 -7.12
CA ASP A 101 -14.91 -17.17 -6.75
C ASP A 101 -16.20 -17.08 -5.93
N HIS A 102 -16.07 -16.67 -4.67
CA HIS A 102 -17.20 -16.50 -3.77
C HIS A 102 -18.02 -15.23 -4.04
N ALA A 103 -17.45 -14.23 -4.73
CA ALA A 103 -18.14 -13.00 -5.07
C ALA A 103 -19.10 -13.20 -6.26
N THR A 104 -18.65 -13.89 -7.31
CA THR A 104 -19.50 -14.20 -8.49
C THR A 104 -20.22 -15.55 -8.40
N GLY A 105 -19.76 -16.44 -7.52
CA GLY A 105 -20.24 -17.83 -7.44
C GLY A 105 -19.67 -18.74 -8.53
N ALA A 106 -18.87 -18.21 -9.46
CA ALA A 106 -18.31 -18.94 -10.58
C ALA A 106 -16.96 -19.61 -10.24
N TYR A 107 -16.52 -20.53 -11.09
CA TYR A 107 -15.17 -21.10 -11.01
C TYR A 107 -14.23 -20.43 -12.01
N TYR A 108 -12.99 -20.20 -11.59
CA TYR A 108 -11.92 -19.74 -12.47
C TYR A 108 -10.73 -20.72 -12.43
N LYS A 109 -9.94 -20.73 -13.50
CA LYS A 109 -8.65 -21.44 -13.56
C LYS A 109 -7.55 -20.43 -13.29
N GLY A 110 -6.58 -20.77 -12.45
CA GLY A 110 -5.53 -19.83 -12.10
C GLY A 110 -4.83 -20.17 -10.80
N PHE A 111 -4.56 -19.13 -10.02
CA PHE A 111 -3.92 -19.19 -8.71
C PHE A 111 -4.61 -18.22 -7.75
N ARG A 112 -4.47 -18.48 -6.45
CA ARG A 112 -4.69 -17.45 -5.42
C ARG A 112 -3.37 -16.70 -5.23
N MET A 113 -3.31 -15.44 -5.65
CA MET A 113 -2.15 -14.59 -5.42
C MET A 113 -2.24 -14.02 -4.02
N LEU A 114 -1.60 -14.68 -3.07
CA LEU A 114 -1.42 -14.19 -1.70
C LEU A 114 -0.35 -13.11 -1.72
N THR A 115 -0.66 -11.93 -1.20
CA THR A 115 0.25 -10.78 -1.19
C THR A 115 0.34 -10.21 0.20
N MET A 116 1.55 -9.83 0.59
CA MET A 116 1.81 -9.02 1.77
C MET A 116 2.41 -7.69 1.34
N GLY A 117 1.91 -6.59 1.90
CA GLY A 117 2.45 -5.25 1.68
C GLY A 117 2.58 -4.47 2.97
N TRP A 118 3.28 -3.34 2.90
CA TRP A 118 3.39 -2.35 3.95
C TRP A 118 2.56 -1.12 3.58
N SER A 119 1.96 -0.47 4.57
CA SER A 119 1.31 0.84 4.39
C SER A 119 1.49 1.74 5.61
N ASP A 120 1.56 3.05 5.36
CA ASP A 120 1.41 4.11 6.37
C ASP A 120 0.01 4.77 6.32
N GLY A 121 -0.94 4.18 5.60
CA GLY A 121 -2.28 4.75 5.36
C GLY A 121 -2.32 5.85 4.29
N HIS A 122 -1.21 6.09 3.59
CA HIS A 122 -1.18 6.96 2.42
C HIS A 122 -0.43 6.33 1.24
N THR A 123 0.60 5.52 1.52
CA THR A 123 1.38 4.82 0.51
C THR A 123 1.40 3.32 0.82
N PHE A 124 0.94 2.53 -0.14
CA PHE A 124 1.06 1.08 -0.08
C PHE A 124 2.26 0.60 -0.89
N LEU A 125 3.00 -0.38 -0.37
CA LEU A 125 4.15 -0.99 -1.03
C LEU A 125 4.10 -2.52 -0.88
N PRO A 126 3.97 -3.30 -1.97
CA PRO A 126 3.97 -4.75 -1.88
C PRO A 126 5.36 -5.29 -1.51
N LEU A 127 5.47 -6.10 -0.46
CA LEU A 127 6.74 -6.62 0.06
C LEU A 127 7.06 -8.03 -0.46
N ASP A 128 6.04 -8.88 -0.57
CA ASP A 128 6.17 -10.27 -1.02
C ASP A 128 4.84 -10.77 -1.59
N PHE A 129 4.90 -11.82 -2.40
CA PHE A 129 3.73 -12.54 -2.89
C PHE A 129 4.05 -14.01 -3.15
N ALA A 130 2.99 -14.83 -3.21
CA ALA A 130 3.02 -16.22 -3.64
C ALA A 130 1.80 -16.52 -4.51
N LEU A 131 2.02 -17.24 -5.62
CA LEU A 131 0.94 -17.72 -6.47
C LEU A 131 0.55 -19.13 -5.99
N LEU A 132 -0.40 -19.20 -5.07
CA LEU A 132 -0.81 -20.46 -4.47
C LEU A 132 -1.67 -21.28 -5.44
N SER A 133 -1.24 -22.52 -5.68
CA SER A 133 -1.99 -23.54 -6.40
C SER A 133 -2.77 -24.42 -5.42
N SER A 134 -3.51 -25.39 -5.94
CA SER A 134 -4.29 -26.34 -5.15
C SER A 134 -4.02 -27.75 -5.64
N SER A 135 -3.54 -28.60 -4.74
CA SER A 135 -3.35 -30.04 -5.01
C SER A 135 -4.69 -30.76 -5.20
N LYS A 136 -5.76 -30.29 -4.52
CA LYS A 136 -7.10 -30.91 -4.57
C LYS A 136 -7.84 -30.64 -5.88
N SER A 137 -7.54 -29.54 -6.54
CA SER A 137 -8.22 -29.08 -7.76
C SER A 137 -7.22 -28.76 -8.87
N ALA A 138 -6.09 -29.45 -8.87
CA ALA A 138 -5.03 -29.31 -9.86
C ALA A 138 -5.52 -29.72 -11.25
N ILE A 139 -5.16 -28.93 -12.25
CA ILE A 139 -5.33 -29.22 -13.68
C ILE A 139 -3.99 -29.66 -14.26
N ASN A 140 -2.90 -28.97 -13.91
CA ASN A 140 -1.54 -29.33 -14.30
C ASN A 140 -0.63 -29.39 -13.07
N GLY A 141 0.34 -30.31 -13.13
CA GLY A 141 1.36 -30.47 -12.11
C GLY A 141 2.54 -29.50 -12.25
N MET A 142 3.53 -29.72 -11.40
CA MET A 142 4.85 -29.13 -11.50
C MET A 142 5.66 -29.84 -12.59
N SER A 143 6.53 -29.10 -13.29
CA SER A 143 7.48 -29.73 -14.23
C SER A 143 8.50 -30.62 -13.51
N GLU A 144 8.79 -31.80 -14.06
CA GLU A 144 9.76 -32.75 -13.49
C GLU A 144 11.22 -32.33 -13.69
N ASN A 145 11.51 -31.56 -14.74
CA ASN A 145 12.87 -31.23 -15.21
C ASN A 145 13.48 -29.99 -14.56
N ILE A 146 13.03 -29.61 -13.35
CA ILE A 146 13.54 -28.40 -12.67
C ILE A 146 14.63 -28.74 -11.65
N ASP A 147 15.71 -27.96 -11.65
CA ASP A 147 16.76 -28.08 -10.62
C ASP A 147 16.20 -27.76 -9.23
N LYS A 148 16.22 -28.76 -8.35
CA LYS A 148 15.71 -28.68 -6.97
C LYS A 148 16.44 -27.65 -6.10
N ARG A 149 17.66 -27.26 -6.48
CA ARG A 149 18.46 -26.24 -5.77
C ARG A 149 18.03 -24.81 -6.13
N SER A 150 17.36 -24.64 -7.28
CA SER A 150 16.98 -23.34 -7.80
C SER A 150 15.93 -22.61 -6.94
N HIS A 151 15.87 -21.29 -7.07
CA HIS A 151 14.79 -20.50 -6.46
C HIS A 151 13.42 -20.89 -7.03
N GLY A 152 13.35 -21.17 -8.33
CA GLY A 152 12.12 -21.58 -9.01
C GLY A 152 11.50 -22.86 -8.43
N TYR A 153 12.31 -23.85 -8.06
CA TYR A 153 11.80 -25.06 -7.42
C TYR A 153 11.21 -24.77 -6.04
N LYS A 154 11.95 -24.02 -5.20
CA LYS A 154 11.49 -23.63 -3.86
C LYS A 154 10.15 -22.87 -3.92
N ARG A 155 9.96 -22.03 -4.94
CA ARG A 155 8.70 -21.30 -5.17
C ARG A 155 7.53 -22.19 -5.58
N ARG A 156 7.78 -23.29 -6.30
CA ARG A 156 6.74 -24.29 -6.64
C ARG A 156 6.33 -25.10 -5.42
N GLN A 157 7.29 -25.49 -4.58
CA GLN A 157 6.99 -26.14 -3.30
C GLN A 157 6.15 -25.21 -2.41
N GLU A 158 6.51 -23.93 -2.32
CA GLU A 158 5.73 -22.92 -1.60
C GLU A 158 4.31 -22.75 -2.16
N SER A 159 4.12 -22.81 -3.48
CA SER A 159 2.81 -22.69 -4.14
C SER A 159 1.78 -23.71 -3.63
N LEU A 160 2.24 -24.88 -3.16
CA LEU A 160 1.40 -25.97 -2.68
C LEU A 160 1.19 -25.96 -1.17
N ARG A 161 1.80 -25.02 -0.43
CA ARG A 161 1.63 -24.86 1.01
C ARG A 161 0.34 -24.12 1.34
N SER A 162 -0.11 -24.25 2.59
CA SER A 162 -1.26 -23.50 3.08
C SER A 162 -0.92 -22.02 3.23
N ALA A 163 -1.90 -21.14 3.00
CA ALA A 163 -1.72 -19.70 3.13
C ALA A 163 -1.14 -19.29 4.51
N PRO A 164 -1.60 -19.83 5.66
CA PRO A 164 -1.03 -19.46 6.97
C PRO A 164 0.48 -19.70 7.08
N GLN A 165 0.96 -20.85 6.58
CA GLN A 165 2.40 -21.17 6.58
C GLN A 165 3.21 -20.20 5.71
N VAL A 166 2.63 -19.81 4.57
CA VAL A 166 3.27 -18.87 3.64
C VAL A 166 3.29 -17.46 4.25
N ILE A 167 2.22 -17.03 4.93
CA ILE A 167 2.14 -15.74 5.63
C ILE A 167 3.20 -15.63 6.72
N ALA A 168 3.33 -16.65 7.58
CA ALA A 168 4.37 -16.69 8.61
C ALA A 168 5.77 -16.51 7.99
N SER A 169 6.03 -17.24 6.90
CA SER A 169 7.31 -17.13 6.17
C SER A 169 7.50 -15.76 5.49
N MET A 170 6.42 -15.09 5.05
CA MET A 170 6.47 -13.73 4.47
C MET A 170 6.85 -12.71 5.55
N LEU A 171 6.26 -12.81 6.74
CA LEU A 171 6.57 -11.95 7.88
C LEU A 171 8.05 -12.09 8.27
N ASP A 172 8.55 -13.32 8.40
CA ASP A 172 9.96 -13.58 8.72
C ASP A 172 10.91 -12.88 7.74
N ARG A 173 10.60 -12.96 6.44
CA ARG A 173 11.43 -12.32 5.40
C ARG A 173 11.35 -10.81 5.42
N ALA A 174 10.18 -10.23 5.68
CA ALA A 174 10.02 -8.79 5.75
C ALA A 174 10.77 -8.21 6.96
N LEU A 175 10.62 -8.84 8.14
CA LEU A 175 11.32 -8.46 9.35
C LEU A 175 12.84 -8.61 9.17
N ALA A 176 13.31 -9.74 8.61
CA ALA A 176 14.73 -9.95 8.33
C ALA A 176 15.30 -8.96 7.29
N ALA A 177 14.48 -8.46 6.37
CA ALA A 177 14.89 -7.41 5.43
C ALA A 177 14.93 -6.01 6.06
N GLY A 178 14.44 -5.86 7.30
CA GLY A 178 14.40 -4.60 8.04
C GLY A 178 13.14 -3.78 7.78
N ALA A 179 12.03 -4.40 7.35
CA ALA A 179 10.73 -3.75 7.36
C ALA A 179 10.14 -3.80 8.78
N THR A 180 9.52 -2.72 9.22
CA THR A 180 8.86 -2.62 10.54
C THR A 180 7.42 -2.15 10.35
N ALA A 181 6.53 -2.64 11.20
CA ALA A 181 5.14 -2.24 11.28
C ALA A 181 4.62 -2.46 12.71
N SER A 182 3.61 -1.70 13.12
CA SER A 182 2.96 -1.86 14.43
C SER A 182 1.92 -2.98 14.41
N TYR A 183 1.21 -3.16 13.29
CA TYR A 183 0.11 -4.12 13.18
C TYR A 183 0.18 -4.94 11.90
N VAL A 184 -0.41 -6.14 11.94
CA VAL A 184 -0.78 -6.93 10.76
C VAL A 184 -2.29 -6.86 10.55
N LEU A 185 -2.69 -6.30 9.42
CA LEU A 185 -4.09 -6.21 8.99
C LEU A 185 -4.47 -7.39 8.12
N MET A 186 -5.57 -8.03 8.48
CA MET A 186 -6.05 -9.23 7.83
C MET A 186 -7.55 -9.18 7.55
N ASP A 187 -7.95 -9.79 6.44
CA ASP A 187 -9.36 -10.00 6.16
C ASP A 187 -9.95 -11.16 7.00
N SER A 188 -11.24 -11.43 6.79
CA SER A 188 -11.94 -12.48 7.55
C SER A 188 -11.58 -13.93 7.20
N TRP A 189 -10.82 -14.15 6.13
CA TRP A 189 -10.33 -15.45 5.73
C TRP A 189 -9.02 -15.83 6.45
N PHE A 190 -8.29 -14.85 6.99
CA PHE A 190 -7.03 -15.08 7.69
C PHE A 190 -7.15 -14.97 9.23
N THR A 191 -8.26 -14.50 9.79
CA THR A 191 -8.45 -14.32 11.25
C THR A 191 -8.78 -15.60 12.04
N HIS A 192 -7.87 -16.58 12.03
CA HIS A 192 -7.98 -17.81 12.82
C HIS A 192 -6.85 -17.92 13.85
N ALA A 193 -7.14 -18.55 14.99
CA ALA A 193 -6.26 -18.59 16.15
C ALA A 193 -4.82 -19.05 15.84
N PRO A 194 -4.56 -20.13 15.08
CA PRO A 194 -3.19 -20.55 14.75
C PRO A 194 -2.37 -19.45 14.05
N LEU A 195 -2.94 -18.76 13.07
CA LEU A 195 -2.22 -17.70 12.36
C LEU A 195 -2.02 -16.47 13.23
N ILE A 196 -3.01 -16.11 14.05
CA ILE A 196 -2.87 -15.00 15.00
C ILE A 196 -1.76 -15.30 16.01
N GLY A 197 -1.69 -16.53 16.52
CA GLY A 197 -0.60 -16.97 17.39
C GLY A 197 0.79 -16.83 16.75
N GLU A 198 0.93 -17.20 15.46
CA GLU A 198 2.18 -17.01 14.72
C GLU A 198 2.58 -15.52 14.57
N VAL A 199 1.61 -14.62 14.44
CA VAL A 199 1.88 -13.18 14.35
C VAL A 199 2.31 -12.62 15.71
N ILE A 200 1.60 -12.98 16.79
CA ILE A 200 1.92 -12.57 18.17
C ILE A 200 3.32 -13.07 18.56
N ALA A 201 3.67 -14.32 18.20
CA ALA A 201 5.00 -14.89 18.46
C ALA A 201 6.15 -14.10 17.80
N ARG A 202 5.86 -13.25 16.82
CA ARG A 202 6.82 -12.34 16.15
C ARG A 202 6.80 -10.93 16.72
N GLY A 203 6.06 -10.68 17.81
CA GLY A 203 5.96 -9.39 18.48
C GLY A 203 5.10 -8.37 17.72
N LEU A 204 4.13 -8.84 16.93
CA LEU A 204 3.22 -7.99 16.18
C LEU A 204 1.78 -8.19 16.64
N ASP A 205 1.01 -7.12 16.65
CA ASP A 205 -0.42 -7.18 16.91
C ASP A 205 -1.24 -7.38 15.64
N VAL A 206 -2.38 -8.05 15.74
CA VAL A 206 -3.29 -8.31 14.62
C VAL A 206 -4.54 -7.45 14.76
N ILE A 207 -4.96 -6.83 13.66
CA ILE A 207 -6.31 -6.27 13.53
C ILE A 207 -6.98 -6.89 12.31
N GLY A 208 -8.13 -7.52 12.49
CA GLY A 208 -8.78 -8.22 11.38
C GLY A 208 -10.28 -8.39 11.50
N MET A 209 -10.96 -8.51 10.38
CA MET A 209 -12.40 -8.76 10.37
C MET A 209 -12.71 -10.20 10.80
N VAL A 210 -13.77 -10.41 11.56
CA VAL A 210 -14.22 -11.73 11.97
C VAL A 210 -15.42 -12.14 11.12
N LYS A 211 -15.33 -13.31 10.48
CA LYS A 211 -16.48 -13.93 9.82
C LYS A 211 -17.38 -14.61 10.85
N ASN A 212 -18.69 -14.45 10.71
CA ASN A 212 -19.65 -15.22 11.48
C ASN A 212 -19.72 -16.68 10.96
N ASP A 213 -18.81 -17.52 11.43
CA ASP A 213 -18.72 -18.94 11.10
C ASP A 213 -18.64 -19.81 12.37
N ASN A 214 -18.07 -21.01 12.25
CA ASN A 214 -17.95 -21.95 13.37
C ASN A 214 -16.91 -21.54 14.42
N LYS A 215 -16.23 -20.40 14.27
CA LYS A 215 -15.34 -19.86 15.31
C LYS A 215 -16.09 -19.69 16.64
N ARG A 216 -15.36 -19.91 17.72
CA ARG A 216 -15.83 -19.79 19.11
C ARG A 216 -14.85 -18.92 19.89
N PHE A 217 -15.40 -18.08 20.74
CA PHE A 217 -14.68 -17.18 21.64
C PHE A 217 -14.86 -17.66 23.07
N LEU A 218 -13.82 -17.54 23.88
CA LEU A 218 -13.84 -17.89 25.29
C LEU A 218 -14.18 -16.65 26.12
N VAL A 219 -15.35 -16.68 26.76
CA VAL A 219 -15.82 -15.66 27.71
C VAL A 219 -16.08 -16.36 29.03
N GLN A 220 -15.27 -16.07 30.06
CA GLN A 220 -15.42 -16.65 31.40
C GLN A 220 -15.52 -18.19 31.38
N GLY A 221 -14.69 -18.86 30.57
CA GLY A 221 -14.69 -20.32 30.42
C GLY A 221 -15.78 -20.90 29.51
N ARG A 222 -16.73 -20.10 29.01
CA ARG A 222 -17.76 -20.52 28.06
C ARG A 222 -17.36 -20.22 26.61
N LYS A 223 -17.66 -21.16 25.70
CA LYS A 223 -17.45 -21.00 24.26
C LYS A 223 -18.68 -20.36 23.62
N LEU A 224 -18.55 -19.12 23.15
CA LEU A 224 -19.62 -18.37 22.49
C LEU A 224 -19.36 -18.25 20.98
N SER A 225 -20.40 -18.37 20.18
CA SER A 225 -20.41 -17.96 18.76
C SER A 225 -20.31 -16.44 18.63
N LEU A 226 -20.01 -15.93 17.43
CA LEU A 226 -19.92 -14.49 17.21
C LEU A 226 -21.26 -13.75 17.48
N LYS A 227 -22.40 -14.41 17.24
CA LYS A 227 -23.73 -13.86 17.55
C LYS A 227 -23.98 -13.78 19.06
N GLU A 228 -23.63 -14.82 19.80
CA GLU A 228 -23.73 -14.82 21.27
C GLU A 228 -22.75 -13.80 21.87
N LEU A 229 -21.56 -13.67 21.30
CA LEU A 229 -20.57 -12.67 21.69
C LEU A 229 -21.10 -11.25 21.49
N TYR A 230 -21.81 -10.98 20.38
CA TYR A 230 -22.48 -9.69 20.14
C TYR A 230 -23.53 -9.39 21.22
N ALA A 231 -24.32 -10.39 21.63
CA ALA A 231 -25.33 -10.22 22.67
C ALA A 231 -24.72 -9.94 24.04
N ALA A 232 -23.58 -10.58 24.35
CA ALA A 232 -22.82 -10.37 25.58
C ALA A 232 -22.01 -9.06 25.59
N ALA A 233 -21.74 -8.46 24.43
CA ALA A 233 -20.91 -7.27 24.31
C ALA A 233 -21.60 -5.99 24.82
N PHE A 234 -20.83 -5.08 25.39
CA PHE A 234 -21.33 -3.83 25.96
C PHE A 234 -21.56 -2.79 24.87
N PRO A 235 -22.66 -2.01 24.92
CA PRO A 235 -22.84 -0.86 24.04
C PRO A 235 -21.69 0.14 24.18
N VAL A 236 -21.23 0.69 23.06
CA VAL A 236 -20.20 1.74 23.07
C VAL A 236 -20.90 3.10 23.07
N VAL A 237 -20.67 3.90 24.11
CA VAL A 237 -21.08 5.30 24.14
C VAL A 237 -20.06 6.10 23.35
N SER A 238 -20.30 6.27 22.05
CA SER A 238 -19.47 7.07 21.15
C SER A 238 -20.32 8.11 20.43
N ASN A 239 -19.74 9.29 20.18
CA ASN A 239 -20.37 10.34 19.36
C ASN A 239 -20.62 9.87 17.90
N LYS A 240 -20.01 8.74 17.49
CA LYS A 240 -20.15 8.17 16.14
C LYS A 240 -21.23 7.08 16.12
N ARG A 241 -22.37 7.38 15.47
CA ARG A 241 -23.55 6.49 15.31
C ARG A 241 -23.30 5.11 14.67
N GLY A 242 -22.07 4.81 14.23
CA GLY A 242 -21.70 3.57 13.55
C GLY A 242 -21.11 2.48 14.45
N ILE A 243 -20.65 2.80 15.65
CA ILE A 243 -20.03 1.84 16.57
C ILE A 243 -21.11 1.31 17.50
N LEU A 244 -21.29 -0.01 17.54
CA LEU A 244 -22.42 -0.64 18.23
C LEU A 244 -22.03 -1.13 19.62
N ARG A 245 -21.08 -2.08 19.65
CA ARG A 245 -20.73 -2.82 20.86
C ARG A 245 -19.25 -3.17 20.87
N CYS A 246 -18.68 -3.39 22.05
CA CYS A 246 -17.35 -3.95 22.20
C CYS A 246 -17.27 -4.93 23.38
N ILE A 247 -16.33 -5.87 23.29
CA ILE A 247 -16.06 -6.84 24.37
C ILE A 247 -14.60 -7.27 24.34
N ARG A 248 -14.02 -7.49 25.51
CA ARG A 248 -12.73 -8.16 25.68
C ARG A 248 -12.98 -9.64 25.97
N THR A 249 -12.28 -10.52 25.28
CA THR A 249 -12.50 -11.97 25.30
C THR A 249 -11.21 -12.68 24.88
N GLU A 250 -11.20 -14.00 24.90
CA GLU A 250 -10.12 -14.78 24.29
C GLU A 250 -10.60 -15.46 23.00
N LEU A 251 -9.76 -15.45 21.96
CA LEU A 251 -10.04 -16.19 20.71
C LEU A 251 -9.74 -17.68 20.88
N ALA A 252 -8.68 -17.98 21.62
CA ALA A 252 -8.23 -19.30 22.05
C ALA A 252 -7.49 -19.10 23.38
N PRO A 253 -7.19 -20.18 24.14
CA PRO A 253 -6.36 -20.05 25.34
C PRO A 253 -5.08 -19.25 25.00
N ASP A 254 -4.76 -18.29 25.86
CA ASP A 254 -3.60 -17.39 25.73
C ASP A 254 -3.60 -16.44 24.52
N ILE A 255 -4.74 -16.28 23.83
CA ILE A 255 -4.90 -15.29 22.76
C ILE A 255 -6.00 -14.28 23.16
N PRO A 256 -5.67 -13.28 23.99
CA PRO A 256 -6.60 -12.24 24.37
C PRO A 256 -6.89 -11.31 23.18
N VAL A 257 -8.15 -10.94 23.02
CA VAL A 257 -8.60 -10.07 21.94
C VAL A 257 -9.68 -9.10 22.42
N ARG A 258 -9.77 -7.96 21.76
CA ARG A 258 -10.94 -7.09 21.81
C ARG A 258 -11.71 -7.21 20.50
N VAL A 259 -13.01 -7.45 20.60
CA VAL A 259 -13.92 -7.49 19.44
C VAL A 259 -14.79 -6.24 19.46
N VAL A 260 -14.80 -5.53 18.33
CA VAL A 260 -15.57 -4.33 18.06
C VAL A 260 -16.63 -4.63 17.01
N PHE A 261 -17.88 -4.31 17.32
CA PHE A 261 -19.01 -4.46 16.42
C PHE A 261 -19.40 -3.11 15.82
N VAL A 262 -19.38 -3.02 14.50
CA VAL A 262 -19.65 -1.81 13.73
C VAL A 262 -20.86 -2.05 12.84
N ARG A 263 -21.73 -1.05 12.69
CA ARG A 263 -22.90 -1.15 11.81
C ARG A 263 -22.45 -1.31 10.36
N HIS A 264 -23.06 -2.24 9.64
CA HIS A 264 -22.80 -2.38 8.22
C HIS A 264 -23.32 -1.14 7.47
N ARG A 265 -22.49 -0.55 6.60
CA ARG A 265 -22.79 0.70 5.89
C ARG A 265 -24.07 0.62 5.04
N THR A 266 -24.16 -0.42 4.21
CA THR A 266 -25.30 -0.63 3.29
C THR A 266 -26.50 -1.30 3.98
N LYS A 267 -26.25 -2.40 4.69
CA LYS A 267 -27.29 -3.19 5.36
C LYS A 267 -27.43 -2.79 6.82
N LYS A 268 -28.24 -1.77 7.11
CA LYS A 268 -28.33 -1.14 8.44
C LYS A 268 -28.69 -2.09 9.60
N ASN A 269 -29.31 -3.23 9.31
CA ASN A 269 -29.68 -4.26 10.28
C ASN A 269 -28.59 -5.31 10.50
N GLU A 270 -27.52 -5.29 9.71
CA GLU A 270 -26.36 -6.15 9.87
C GLU A 270 -25.22 -5.39 10.55
N TRP A 271 -24.31 -6.15 11.17
CA TRP A 271 -23.09 -5.64 11.77
C TRP A 271 -21.88 -6.38 11.22
N LEU A 272 -20.73 -5.72 11.30
CA LEU A 272 -19.41 -6.26 11.04
C LEU A 272 -18.67 -6.37 12.36
N ALA A 273 -17.82 -7.37 12.52
CA ALA A 273 -16.98 -7.55 13.69
C ALA A 273 -15.50 -7.40 13.29
N ILE A 274 -14.76 -6.60 14.05
CA ILE A 274 -13.31 -6.41 13.91
C ILE A 274 -12.68 -6.85 15.23
N LEU A 275 -11.68 -7.72 15.16
CA LEU A 275 -10.89 -8.14 16.31
C LEU A 275 -9.55 -7.39 16.32
N THR A 276 -9.03 -7.11 17.50
CA THR A 276 -7.64 -6.69 17.72
C THR A 276 -7.01 -7.52 18.84
N THR A 277 -5.72 -7.84 18.73
CA THR A 277 -4.93 -8.40 19.85
C THR A 277 -4.39 -7.33 20.78
N ASP A 278 -4.19 -6.10 20.26
CA ASP A 278 -3.79 -4.97 21.09
C ASP A 278 -4.98 -4.50 21.93
N LEU A 279 -4.90 -4.76 23.25
CA LEU A 279 -5.92 -4.38 24.21
C LEU A 279 -5.79 -2.94 24.70
N SER A 280 -4.74 -2.21 24.33
CA SER A 280 -4.52 -0.81 24.69
C SER A 280 -5.29 0.16 23.79
N LEU A 281 -5.54 -0.21 22.52
CA LEU A 281 -6.20 0.64 21.54
C LEU A 281 -7.59 1.11 21.96
N SER A 282 -7.96 2.34 21.55
CA SER A 282 -9.34 2.80 21.62
C SER A 282 -10.22 2.07 20.58
N VAL A 283 -11.54 2.07 20.76
CA VAL A 283 -12.45 1.44 19.77
C VAL A 283 -12.37 2.17 18.43
N GLU A 284 -12.22 3.49 18.46
CA GLU A 284 -12.04 4.34 17.29
C GLU A 284 -10.73 4.04 16.55
N ASP A 285 -9.62 3.81 17.27
CA ASP A 285 -8.33 3.51 16.65
C ASP A 285 -8.33 2.14 15.98
N VAL A 286 -8.96 1.13 16.58
CA VAL A 286 -9.14 -0.19 15.92
C VAL A 286 -9.78 -0.01 14.54
N ILE A 287 -10.83 0.81 14.44
CA ILE A 287 -11.53 1.06 13.18
C ILE A 287 -10.67 1.89 12.22
N ARG A 288 -10.00 2.95 12.73
CA ARG A 288 -9.13 3.84 11.95
C ARG A 288 -7.98 3.07 11.32
N ILE A 289 -7.26 2.26 12.10
CA ILE A 289 -6.13 1.48 11.65
C ILE A 289 -6.61 0.38 10.69
N TYR A 290 -7.70 -0.32 11.01
CA TYR A 290 -8.24 -1.36 10.12
C TYR A 290 -8.67 -0.81 8.75
N ALA A 291 -9.10 0.46 8.67
CA ALA A 291 -9.45 1.09 7.40
C ALA A 291 -8.27 1.15 6.41
N ILE A 292 -7.02 1.20 6.89
CA ILE A 292 -5.80 1.18 6.07
C ILE A 292 -5.71 -0.10 5.22
N ARG A 293 -6.33 -1.21 5.66
CA ARG A 293 -6.36 -2.46 4.89
C ARG A 293 -6.86 -2.26 3.46
N TRP A 294 -7.76 -1.31 3.22
CA TRP A 294 -8.33 -1.04 1.89
C TRP A 294 -7.28 -0.68 0.83
N ASP A 295 -6.11 -0.21 1.24
CA ASP A 295 -5.01 0.13 0.34
C ASP A 295 -4.57 -1.05 -0.56
N ILE A 296 -4.61 -2.29 -0.03
CA ILE A 296 -4.25 -3.47 -0.81
C ILE A 296 -5.27 -3.76 -1.93
N GLU A 297 -6.54 -3.41 -1.71
CA GLU A 297 -7.57 -3.56 -2.74
C GLU A 297 -7.37 -2.55 -3.87
N VAL A 298 -6.99 -1.32 -3.51
CA VAL A 298 -6.61 -0.28 -4.49
C VAL A 298 -5.40 -0.74 -5.29
N PHE A 299 -4.40 -1.33 -4.62
CA PHE A 299 -3.25 -1.94 -5.27
C PHE A 299 -3.63 -3.07 -6.24
N PHE A 300 -4.49 -4.02 -5.82
CA PHE A 300 -4.96 -5.09 -6.69
C PHE A 300 -5.73 -4.56 -7.90
N LYS A 301 -6.57 -3.55 -7.71
CA LYS A 301 -7.29 -2.89 -8.82
C LYS A 301 -6.32 -2.24 -9.79
N CYS A 302 -5.33 -1.51 -9.29
CA CYS A 302 -4.30 -0.85 -10.10
C CYS A 302 -3.47 -1.86 -10.89
N THR A 303 -2.91 -2.88 -10.23
CA THR A 303 -2.04 -3.87 -10.88
C THR A 303 -2.77 -4.69 -11.95
N LYS A 304 -4.02 -5.08 -11.71
CA LYS A 304 -4.81 -5.85 -12.68
C LYS A 304 -5.27 -4.99 -13.86
N SER A 305 -5.88 -3.84 -13.58
CA SER A 305 -6.55 -3.04 -14.61
C SER A 305 -5.60 -2.13 -15.37
N LEU A 306 -4.66 -1.50 -14.68
CA LEU A 306 -3.77 -0.48 -15.25
C LEU A 306 -2.42 -1.07 -15.66
N LEU A 307 -1.83 -1.92 -14.82
CA LEU A 307 -0.51 -2.53 -15.08
C LEU A 307 -0.59 -3.92 -15.73
N ARG A 308 -1.80 -4.35 -16.10
CA ARG A 308 -2.06 -5.54 -16.93
C ARG A 308 -1.47 -6.85 -16.37
N LEU A 309 -1.44 -7.01 -15.05
CA LEU A 309 -0.85 -8.17 -14.35
C LEU A 309 -1.22 -9.55 -14.94
N GLN A 310 -2.45 -9.73 -15.42
CA GLN A 310 -2.91 -11.02 -15.96
C GLN A 310 -2.95 -11.07 -17.49
N LYS A 311 -2.86 -9.90 -18.15
CA LYS A 311 -3.15 -9.74 -19.57
C LYS A 311 -1.90 -9.45 -20.41
N GLU A 312 -0.81 -8.96 -19.81
CA GLU A 312 0.40 -8.55 -20.52
C GLU A 312 1.15 -9.74 -21.13
N PHE A 313 1.37 -10.81 -20.37
CA PHE A 313 2.04 -12.02 -20.84
C PHE A 313 1.14 -13.26 -20.74
N GLN A 314 1.24 -14.13 -21.75
CA GLN A 314 0.54 -15.41 -21.85
C GLN A 314 1.49 -16.61 -21.64
N GLY A 315 2.58 -16.40 -20.87
CA GLY A 315 3.54 -17.45 -20.58
C GLY A 315 2.96 -18.59 -19.73
N ARG A 316 3.52 -19.79 -19.90
CA ARG A 316 3.01 -21.03 -19.29
C ARG A 316 3.84 -21.52 -18.11
N SER A 317 5.13 -21.15 -18.05
CA SER A 317 6.03 -21.49 -16.96
C SER A 317 5.65 -20.73 -15.69
N TYR A 318 5.75 -21.41 -14.55
CA TYR A 318 5.56 -20.76 -13.25
C TYR A 318 6.63 -19.67 -13.00
N ASP A 319 7.86 -19.83 -13.49
CA ASP A 319 8.92 -18.82 -13.33
C ASP A 319 8.59 -17.50 -14.04
N LEU A 320 8.00 -17.58 -15.24
CA LEU A 320 7.55 -16.40 -15.97
C LEU A 320 6.42 -15.69 -15.22
N LEU A 321 5.51 -16.43 -14.60
CA LEU A 321 4.45 -15.82 -13.78
C LEU A 321 5.03 -15.05 -12.59
N ILE A 322 6.04 -15.63 -11.93
CA ILE A 322 6.73 -14.97 -10.81
C ILE A 322 7.51 -13.73 -11.28
N SER A 323 8.30 -13.84 -12.34
CA SER A 323 9.11 -12.72 -12.85
C SER A 323 8.22 -11.58 -13.35
N HIS A 324 7.16 -11.90 -14.10
CA HIS A 324 6.20 -10.91 -14.59
C HIS A 324 5.47 -10.19 -13.44
N THR A 325 4.95 -10.94 -12.46
CA THR A 325 4.29 -10.35 -11.28
C THR A 325 5.24 -9.43 -10.52
N THR A 326 6.50 -9.85 -10.36
CA THR A 326 7.55 -9.05 -9.73
C THR A 326 7.81 -7.74 -10.48
N LEU A 327 7.88 -7.77 -11.81
CA LEU A 327 8.05 -6.57 -12.64
C LEU A 327 6.84 -5.62 -12.51
N VAL A 328 5.63 -6.15 -12.53
CA VAL A 328 4.40 -5.35 -12.32
C VAL A 328 4.39 -4.69 -10.94
N PHE A 329 4.79 -5.42 -9.90
CA PHE A 329 4.87 -4.86 -8.55
C PHE A 329 5.96 -3.79 -8.47
N SER A 330 7.11 -4.00 -9.13
CA SER A 330 8.18 -3.01 -9.21
C SER A 330 7.73 -1.73 -9.90
N ARG A 331 6.98 -1.83 -11.00
CA ARG A 331 6.36 -0.68 -11.69
C ARG A 331 5.39 0.05 -10.77
N TYR A 332 4.57 -0.67 -10.00
CA TYR A 332 3.69 -0.06 -9.02
C TYR A 332 4.47 0.67 -7.92
N ILE A 333 5.54 0.09 -7.39
CA ILE A 333 6.38 0.72 -6.35
C ILE A 333 6.94 2.06 -6.84
N LEU A 334 7.45 2.12 -8.07
CA LEU A 334 7.94 3.37 -8.67
C LEU A 334 6.84 4.42 -8.78
N LEU A 335 5.64 4.03 -9.23
CA LEU A 335 4.49 4.93 -9.32
C LEU A 335 4.02 5.40 -7.95
N ALA A 336 3.98 4.52 -6.95
CA ALA A 336 3.59 4.85 -5.57
C ALA A 336 4.58 5.83 -4.94
N TRP A 337 5.89 5.61 -5.16
CA TRP A 337 6.93 6.55 -4.75
C TRP A 337 6.81 7.91 -5.43
N GLN A 338 6.68 7.94 -6.77
CA GLN A 338 6.53 9.18 -7.52
C GLN A 338 5.26 9.93 -7.08
N HIS A 339 4.16 9.21 -6.84
CA HIS A 339 2.93 9.80 -6.34
C HIS A 339 3.18 10.46 -4.98
N ARG A 340 3.80 9.75 -4.02
CA ARG A 340 4.14 10.30 -2.70
C ARG A 340 4.99 11.57 -2.81
N GLN A 341 5.99 11.57 -3.68
CA GLN A 341 6.84 12.74 -3.92
C GLN A 341 6.09 13.92 -4.57
N SER A 342 5.02 13.68 -5.31
CA SER A 342 4.24 14.73 -5.96
C SER A 342 3.12 15.31 -5.09
N THR A 343 2.65 14.56 -4.09
CA THR A 343 1.49 14.93 -3.27
C THR A 343 1.83 15.31 -1.84
N ASP A 344 3.00 14.89 -1.32
CA ASP A 344 3.41 15.25 0.04
C ASP A 344 4.02 16.65 0.04
N ALA A 345 3.47 17.58 0.84
CA ALA A 345 4.06 18.91 0.93
C ALA A 345 5.52 18.88 1.43
N ARG A 346 5.90 17.83 2.20
CA ARG A 346 7.25 17.65 2.74
C ARG A 346 8.29 17.22 1.70
N SER A 347 7.87 16.61 0.58
CA SER A 347 8.80 16.30 -0.51
C SER A 347 9.17 17.55 -1.31
N PHE A 348 8.37 18.63 -1.24
CA PHE A 348 8.79 19.95 -1.73
C PHE A 348 9.87 20.59 -0.87
N GLY A 349 10.23 20.05 0.30
CA GLY A 349 11.28 20.63 1.14
C GLY A 349 12.61 20.81 0.40
N GLY A 350 13.02 19.85 -0.43
CA GLY A 350 14.23 20.00 -1.26
C GLY A 350 14.09 21.06 -2.37
N LEU A 351 12.90 21.17 -2.96
CA LEU A 351 12.58 22.23 -3.94
C LEU A 351 12.50 23.60 -3.25
N PHE A 352 11.98 23.65 -2.02
CA PHE A 352 11.89 24.84 -1.19
C PHE A 352 13.29 25.28 -0.74
N TYR A 353 14.18 24.38 -0.34
CA TYR A 353 15.57 24.73 -0.03
C TYR A 353 16.33 25.20 -1.29
N LEU A 354 16.14 24.55 -2.44
CA LEU A 354 16.72 25.03 -3.71
C LEU A 354 16.16 26.38 -4.15
N LEU A 355 14.85 26.60 -3.99
CA LEU A 355 14.19 27.88 -4.24
C LEU A 355 14.59 28.94 -3.20
N CYS A 356 14.85 28.58 -1.95
CA CYS A 356 15.33 29.50 -0.91
C CYS A 356 16.82 29.83 -1.07
N ASP A 357 17.62 28.90 -1.57
CA ASP A 357 19.03 29.12 -1.96
C ASP A 357 19.11 29.96 -3.25
N GLU A 358 18.18 29.81 -4.20
CA GLU A 358 18.04 30.70 -5.37
C GLU A 358 17.45 32.07 -5.01
N VAL A 359 16.48 32.12 -4.08
CA VAL A 359 15.91 33.36 -3.51
C VAL A 359 16.81 33.86 -2.36
N GLY A 360 18.11 33.87 -2.64
CA GLY A 360 19.14 34.45 -1.78
C GLY A 360 18.89 35.94 -1.55
N THR A 361 18.37 36.26 -0.38
CA THR A 361 18.57 37.49 0.41
C THR A 361 18.08 38.86 -0.06
N LEU A 362 17.46 39.07 -1.24
CA LEU A 362 17.05 40.44 -1.64
C LEU A 362 15.65 40.64 -2.26
N ASP A 363 14.79 39.62 -2.35
CA ASP A 363 13.49 39.79 -3.05
C ASP A 363 12.26 39.95 -2.13
N TRP A 364 12.37 39.67 -0.83
CA TRP A 364 11.24 39.84 0.09
C TRP A 364 10.89 41.31 0.35
N ALA A 365 11.89 42.18 0.44
CA ALA A 365 11.68 43.62 0.57
C ALA A 365 11.01 44.18 -0.69
N VAL A 366 11.46 43.73 -1.87
CA VAL A 366 10.93 44.16 -3.17
C VAL A 366 9.49 43.67 -3.36
N ALA A 367 9.21 42.40 -3.08
CA ALA A 367 7.86 41.84 -3.19
C ALA A 367 6.88 42.48 -2.20
N LEU A 368 7.33 42.75 -0.96
CA LEU A 368 6.52 43.44 0.04
C LEU A 368 6.23 44.90 -0.38
N GLN A 369 7.21 45.58 -0.97
CA GLN A 369 7.04 46.93 -1.47
C GLN A 369 6.09 46.97 -2.67
N GLN A 370 6.23 46.05 -3.64
CA GLN A 370 5.30 45.91 -4.75
C GLN A 370 3.87 45.65 -4.28
N LEU A 371 3.67 44.81 -3.26
CA LEU A 371 2.34 44.57 -2.68
C LEU A 371 1.74 45.85 -2.10
N LEU A 372 2.52 46.66 -1.39
CA LEU A 372 2.07 47.95 -0.86
C LEU A 372 1.71 48.93 -1.98
N ASP A 373 2.51 48.98 -3.05
CA ASP A 373 2.26 49.83 -4.21
C ASP A 373 0.95 49.45 -4.91
N HIS A 374 0.68 48.15 -5.07
CA HIS A 374 -0.58 47.67 -5.63
C HIS A 374 -1.78 47.99 -4.73
N ILE A 375 -1.64 47.86 -3.40
CA ILE A 375 -2.70 48.22 -2.45
C ILE A 375 -2.98 49.73 -2.52
N ASN A 376 -1.95 50.57 -2.62
CA ASN A 376 -2.09 52.01 -2.78
C ASN A 376 -2.73 52.38 -4.12
N GLU A 377 -2.36 51.71 -5.21
CA GLU A 377 -2.96 51.92 -6.54
C GLU A 377 -4.45 51.51 -6.58
N ILE A 378 -4.81 50.44 -5.87
CA ILE A 378 -6.21 50.03 -5.69
C ILE A 378 -6.95 51.06 -4.83
N ALA A 379 -6.30 51.61 -3.79
CA ALA A 379 -6.89 52.64 -2.93
C ALA A 379 -7.14 53.96 -3.68
N THR A 380 -6.27 54.37 -4.62
CA THR A 380 -6.48 55.59 -5.42
C THR A 380 -7.58 55.43 -6.46
N LYS A 381 -7.80 54.20 -6.97
CA LYS A 381 -8.90 53.86 -7.88
C LYS A 381 -10.23 53.60 -7.16
N ALA A 382 -10.22 53.45 -5.85
CA ALA A 382 -11.41 53.25 -5.03
C ALA A 382 -12.10 54.58 -4.66
N GLY A 383 -13.42 54.56 -4.46
CA GLY A 383 -14.18 55.73 -4.02
C GLY A 383 -13.68 56.28 -2.67
N LYS A 384 -13.80 57.61 -2.45
CA LYS A 384 -13.20 58.34 -1.31
C LYS A 384 -13.34 57.67 0.06
N LYS A 385 -14.52 57.12 0.37
CA LYS A 385 -14.81 56.48 1.65
C LYS A 385 -14.08 55.14 1.84
N LEU A 386 -13.89 54.38 0.76
CA LEU A 386 -13.18 53.09 0.77
C LEU A 386 -11.67 53.28 0.77
N SER A 387 -11.18 54.27 0.03
CA SER A 387 -9.76 54.66 0.03
C SER A 387 -9.26 55.04 1.43
N ALA A 388 -10.01 55.88 2.14
CA ALA A 388 -9.68 56.28 3.51
C ALA A 388 -9.66 55.09 4.50
N LEU A 389 -10.55 54.11 4.30
CA LEU A 389 -10.59 52.90 5.13
C LEU A 389 -9.38 51.99 4.85
N ILE A 390 -9.02 51.80 3.58
CA ILE A 390 -7.86 51.01 3.17
C ILE A 390 -6.57 51.61 3.73
N GLN A 391 -6.37 52.93 3.59
CA GLN A 391 -5.19 53.62 4.12
C GLN A 391 -5.09 53.52 5.65
N ARG A 392 -6.20 53.73 6.36
CA ARG A 392 -6.24 53.61 7.82
C ARG A 392 -5.85 52.21 8.28
N GLN A 393 -6.38 51.17 7.63
CA GLN A 393 -6.09 49.79 8.00
C GLN A 393 -4.64 49.41 7.67
N LEU A 394 -4.11 49.91 6.55
CA LEU A 394 -2.73 49.68 6.14
C LEU A 394 -1.74 50.30 7.14
N GLN A 395 -1.99 51.53 7.58
CA GLN A 395 -1.17 52.19 8.61
C GLN A 395 -1.20 51.45 9.95
N GLN A 396 -2.38 50.99 10.38
CA GLN A 396 -2.50 50.19 11.61
C GLN A 396 -1.74 48.87 11.49
N TRP A 397 -1.81 48.22 10.34
CA TRP A 397 -1.06 46.98 10.10
C TRP A 397 0.45 47.21 10.12
N ILE A 398 0.95 48.24 9.42
CA ILE A 398 2.38 48.62 9.43
C ILE A 398 2.85 48.93 10.86
N ALA A 399 2.03 49.62 11.67
CA ALA A 399 2.38 49.98 13.05
C ALA A 399 2.62 48.74 13.96
N VAL A 400 1.93 47.63 13.70
CA VAL A 400 2.02 46.39 14.50
C VAL A 400 3.16 45.47 14.02
N LEU A 401 3.79 45.76 12.87
CA LEU A 401 4.89 44.93 12.36
C LEU A 401 6.17 45.01 13.23
N PRO A 402 6.93 43.90 13.35
CA PRO A 402 8.25 43.88 13.97
C PRO A 402 9.26 44.84 13.31
N SER A 403 10.20 45.36 14.09
CA SER A 403 11.18 46.38 13.68
C SER A 403 12.01 45.98 12.45
N TYR A 404 12.38 44.70 12.36
CA TYR A 404 13.18 44.19 11.25
C TYR A 404 12.40 44.14 9.92
N ILE A 405 11.07 44.04 9.96
CA ILE A 405 10.21 44.09 8.76
C ILE A 405 9.95 45.55 8.37
N LYS A 406 9.76 46.43 9.35
CA LYS A 406 9.63 47.89 9.12
C LYS A 406 10.86 48.46 8.43
N ALA A 407 12.05 47.99 8.77
CA ALA A 407 13.30 48.39 8.12
C ALA A 407 13.37 48.03 6.62
N CYS A 408 12.58 47.04 6.17
CA CYS A 408 12.48 46.66 4.75
C CYS A 408 11.45 47.50 3.98
N LEU A 409 10.68 48.34 4.66
CA LEU A 409 9.68 49.23 4.05
C LEU A 409 10.28 50.64 4.03
N PRO A 410 10.51 51.26 2.86
CA PRO A 410 10.90 52.67 2.81
C PRO A 410 9.67 53.52 3.16
N ILE A 411 9.41 53.68 4.46
CA ILE A 411 8.41 54.61 4.95
C ILE A 411 8.98 56.00 4.72
N SER A 412 8.63 56.61 3.59
CA SER A 412 8.76 58.06 3.42
C SER A 412 7.78 58.69 4.41
N CYS A 413 8.26 59.04 5.60
CA CYS A 413 7.61 60.02 6.45
C CYS A 413 7.61 61.34 5.69
N CYS A 414 6.61 61.56 4.83
CA CYS A 414 6.26 62.91 4.43
C CYS A 414 5.53 63.54 5.62
N GLU A 415 6.30 64.21 6.48
CA GLU A 415 5.77 65.38 7.20
C GLU A 415 5.36 66.42 6.16
N SER A 416 4.06 66.64 5.99
CA SER A 416 3.36 67.89 5.62
C SER A 416 1.88 67.59 5.40
#